data_AF-A0A4U9HYW7-F1
#
_entry.id   AF-A0A4U9HYW7-F1
#
_cell.length_a   1.000
_cell.length_b   1.000
_cell.length_c   1.000
_cell.angle_alpha   90.00
_cell.angle_beta   90.00
_cell.angle_gamma   90.00
#
_symmetry.space_group_name_H-M   'P 1'
#
loop_
_entity.id
_entity.type
_entity.pdbx_description
1 polymer ?
#
loop_
_entity_poly.entity_id
_entity_poly.type
_entity_poly.pdbx_seq_one_letter_code
_entity_poly.pdbx_strand_id
1 'polypeptide(L)'
;MTPTNPITRAIWSGRLHYSRPGTLIIGDNVVRDGEVINGQSDDARVHGVRRFIEMIGDNPRLTATALQTVGIKGWDGFTLAMVNG
;
A
#
# COMPACT_ATOMS: atom_id res chain seq x y z
N MET A 1 -6.97 -6.46 -17.94
CA MET A 1 -7.94 -7.38 -17.31
C MET A 1 -7.94 -7.10 -15.82
N THR A 2 -9.04 -6.56 -15.30
CA THR A 2 -9.24 -6.28 -13.88
C THR A 2 -9.50 -7.57 -13.10
N PRO A 3 -8.95 -7.66 -11.89
CA PRO A 3 -9.75 -8.14 -10.77
C PRO A 3 -9.66 -7.13 -9.64
N THR A 4 -10.57 -6.16 -9.63
CA THR A 4 -10.76 -5.24 -8.50
C THR A 4 -11.32 -6.02 -7.33
N ASN A 5 -10.51 -6.29 -6.30
CA ASN A 5 -11.04 -6.63 -5.00
C ASN A 5 -11.83 -5.41 -4.47
N PRO A 6 -13.17 -5.50 -4.36
CA PRO A 6 -14.01 -4.36 -4.00
C PRO A 6 -13.70 -3.81 -2.60
N ILE A 7 -13.14 -4.64 -1.71
CA ILE A 7 -12.79 -4.27 -0.33
C ILE A 7 -11.63 -3.25 -0.31
N THR A 8 -10.57 -3.52 -1.08
CA THR A 8 -9.39 -2.64 -1.14
C THR A 8 -9.75 -1.26 -1.68
N ARG A 9 -10.63 -1.20 -2.69
CA ARG A 9 -11.10 0.06 -3.27
C ARG A 9 -12.00 0.83 -2.31
N ALA A 10 -12.92 0.15 -1.62
CA ALA A 10 -13.83 0.79 -0.67
C ALA A 10 -13.09 1.40 0.54
N ILE A 11 -12.12 0.66 1.10
CA ILE A 11 -11.26 1.14 2.19
C ILE A 11 -10.44 2.36 1.74
N TRP A 12 -9.92 2.33 0.51
CA TRP A 12 -9.15 3.43 -0.06
C TRP A 12 -9.98 4.69 -0.29
N SER A 13 -11.14 4.56 -0.94
CA SER A 13 -12.06 5.68 -1.16
C SER A 13 -12.57 6.26 0.16
N GLY A 14 -12.80 5.42 1.17
CA GLY A 14 -13.15 5.87 2.53
C GLY A 14 -12.02 6.68 3.16
N ARG A 15 -10.78 6.18 3.14
CA ARG A 15 -9.63 6.92 3.69
C ARG A 15 -9.45 8.29 3.04
N LEU A 16 -9.53 8.39 1.72
CA LEU A 16 -9.45 9.67 1.01
C LEU A 16 -10.62 10.59 1.33
N HIS A 17 -11.84 10.05 1.47
CA HIS A 17 -13.02 10.83 1.83
C HIS A 17 -12.91 11.48 3.22
N TYR A 18 -12.32 10.77 4.19
CA TYR A 18 -12.11 11.28 5.56
C TYR A 18 -10.79 12.04 5.74
N SER A 19 -9.96 12.15 4.69
CA SER A 19 -8.67 12.83 4.76
C SER A 19 -8.77 14.28 4.30
N ARG A 20 -7.91 15.12 4.87
CA ARG A 20 -7.71 16.50 4.47
C ARG A 20 -6.25 16.70 4.03
N PRO A 21 -5.92 17.79 3.32
CA PRO A 21 -4.53 18.11 3.03
C PRO A 21 -3.68 18.06 4.30
N GLY A 22 -2.54 17.36 4.23
CA GLY A 22 -1.65 17.09 5.36
C GLY A 22 -1.96 15.80 6.15
N THR A 23 -3.01 15.04 5.84
CA THR A 23 -3.24 13.73 6.45
C THR A 23 -2.13 12.74 6.05
N LEU A 24 -1.52 12.09 7.05
CA LEU A 24 -0.57 11.00 6.84
C LEU A 24 -1.27 9.64 6.93
N ILE A 25 -1.17 8.87 5.86
CA ILE A 25 -1.67 7.51 5.73
C ILE A 25 -0.49 6.56 5.85
N ILE A 26 -0.57 5.60 6.78
CA ILE A 26 0.44 4.57 6.99
C ILE A 26 -0.14 3.21 6.56
N GLY A 27 0.63 2.46 5.78
CA GLY A 27 0.38 1.06 5.46
C GLY A 27 1.51 0.19 6.00
N ASP A 28 1.21 -0.76 6.89
CA ASP A 28 2.17 -1.68 7.49
C ASP A 28 2.17 -3.04 6.76
N ASN A 29 3.25 -3.82 6.89
CA ASN A 29 3.45 -5.15 6.30
C ASN A 29 3.49 -5.21 4.75
N VAL A 30 4.16 -4.25 4.10
CA VAL A 30 4.25 -4.17 2.62
C VAL A 30 5.41 -4.99 2.02
N VAL A 31 6.26 -5.63 2.82
CA VAL A 31 7.42 -6.37 2.28
C VAL A 31 7.33 -7.88 2.51
N ARG A 32 6.70 -8.35 3.59
CA ARG A 32 6.37 -9.78 3.85
C ARG A 32 7.49 -10.75 3.46
N ASP A 33 8.67 -10.60 4.07
CA ASP A 33 9.87 -11.42 3.81
C ASP A 33 10.37 -11.43 2.36
N GLY A 34 9.98 -10.45 1.55
CA GLY A 34 10.41 -10.34 0.14
C GLY A 34 9.52 -11.09 -0.84
N GLU A 35 8.44 -11.75 -0.40
CA GLU A 35 7.50 -12.42 -1.31
C GLU A 35 6.79 -11.43 -2.27
N VAL A 36 6.79 -10.13 -1.93
CA VAL A 36 6.20 -9.08 -2.79
C VAL A 36 6.86 -8.95 -4.16
N ILE A 37 8.12 -9.37 -4.31
CA ILE A 37 8.81 -9.40 -5.62
C ILE A 37 8.58 -10.70 -6.39
N ASN A 38 8.02 -11.74 -5.76
CA ASN A 38 7.66 -12.98 -6.44
C ASN A 38 6.46 -12.74 -7.36
N GLY A 39 6.70 -12.72 -8.68
CA GLY A 39 5.69 -12.52 -9.70
C GLY A 39 4.73 -13.70 -9.89
N GLN A 40 4.98 -14.84 -9.24
CA GLN A 40 4.17 -16.06 -9.31
C GLN A 40 3.56 -16.43 -7.94
N SER A 41 3.57 -15.50 -6.98
CA SER A 41 2.96 -15.75 -5.67
C SER A 41 1.44 -15.83 -5.82
N ASP A 42 0.83 -16.91 -5.31
CA ASP A 42 -0.62 -17.08 -5.23
C ASP A 42 -1.21 -16.51 -3.92
N ASP A 43 -0.38 -15.85 -3.10
CA ASP A 43 -0.83 -15.26 -1.84
C ASP A 43 -1.67 -14.00 -2.08
N ALA A 44 -2.97 -14.08 -1.78
CA ALA A 44 -3.91 -12.97 -1.86
C ALA A 44 -3.44 -11.71 -1.10
N ARG A 45 -2.62 -11.87 -0.06
CA ARG A 45 -2.05 -10.75 0.72
C ARG A 45 -0.96 -10.02 -0.05
N VAL A 46 -0.14 -10.74 -0.82
CA VAL A 46 0.91 -10.18 -1.69
C VAL A 46 0.28 -9.37 -2.83
N HIS A 47 -0.76 -9.93 -3.46
CA HIS A 47 -1.53 -9.20 -4.46
C HIS A 47 -2.18 -7.93 -3.89
N GLY A 48 -2.71 -8.00 -2.66
CA GLY A 48 -3.29 -6.83 -1.97
C GLY A 48 -2.29 -5.70 -1.74
N VAL A 49 -1.07 -6.04 -1.32
CA VAL A 49 0.02 -5.08 -1.10
C VAL A 49 0.48 -4.43 -2.42
N ARG A 50 0.74 -5.24 -3.46
CA ARG A 50 1.14 -4.70 -4.78
C ARG A 50 0.08 -3.75 -5.32
N ARG A 51 -1.20 -4.14 -5.19
CA ARG A 51 -2.31 -3.30 -5.63
C ARG A 51 -2.43 -2.02 -4.82
N PHE A 52 -2.19 -2.07 -3.51
CA PHE A 52 -2.17 -0.88 -2.65
C PHE A 52 -1.08 0.11 -3.07
N ILE A 53 0.12 -0.39 -3.36
CA ILE A 53 1.24 0.44 -3.83
C ILE A 53 0.92 1.07 -5.19
N GLU A 54 0.37 0.31 -6.14
CA GLU A 54 -0.10 0.84 -7.43
C GLU A 54 -1.14 1.96 -7.23
N MET A 55 -2.14 1.73 -6.38
CA MET A 55 -3.18 2.73 -6.11
C MET A 55 -2.67 4.01 -5.46
N ILE A 56 -1.59 3.92 -4.68
CA ILE A 56 -0.89 5.09 -4.14
C ILE A 56 -0.14 5.82 -5.25
N GLY A 57 0.64 5.09 -6.06
CA GLY A 57 1.46 5.66 -7.13
C GLY A 57 0.63 6.33 -8.23
N ASP A 58 -0.54 5.77 -8.54
CA ASP A 58 -1.45 6.31 -9.56
C ASP A 58 -2.29 7.50 -9.06
N ASN A 59 -2.22 7.87 -7.77
CA ASN A 59 -3.05 8.92 -7.20
C ASN A 59 -2.31 10.27 -7.13
N PRO A 60 -2.63 11.25 -8.01
CA PRO A 60 -1.91 12.52 -8.08
C PRO A 60 -2.11 13.40 -6.82
N ARG A 61 -3.12 13.10 -5.99
CA ARG A 61 -3.36 13.81 -4.71
C ARG A 61 -2.47 13.30 -3.59
N LEU A 62 -1.60 12.33 -3.83
CA LEU A 62 -0.73 11.76 -2.82
C LEU A 62 0.73 11.96 -3.15
N THR A 63 1.51 12.27 -2.12
CA THR A 63 2.97 12.12 -2.15
C THR A 63 3.32 10.96 -1.24
N ALA A 64 4.02 9.94 -1.74
CA ALA A 64 4.26 8.73 -0.98
C ALA A 64 5.68 8.19 -1.10
N THR A 65 6.10 7.43 -0.09
CA THR A 65 7.35 6.69 -0.05
C THR A 65 7.14 5.34 0.63
N ALA A 66 7.95 4.35 0.28
CA ALA A 66 7.97 3.05 0.92
C ALA A 66 9.35 2.84 1.54
N LEU A 67 9.36 2.41 2.81
CA LEU A 67 10.56 2.14 3.57
C LEU A 67 10.62 0.66 3.90
N GLN A 68 11.73 0.04 3.55
CA GLN A 68 12.04 -1.34 3.93
C GLN A 68 12.72 -1.32 5.29
N THR A 69 12.34 -2.23 6.18
CA THR A 69 12.93 -2.39 7.49
C THR A 69 13.49 -3.81 7.63
N VAL A 70 14.67 -3.91 8.22
CA VAL A 70 15.29 -5.18 8.60
C VAL A 70 15.55 -5.16 10.10
N GLY A 71 15.28 -6.26 10.79
CA GLY A 71 15.49 -6.33 12.23
C GLY A 71 15.21 -7.72 12.79
N ILE A 72 15.04 -7.81 14.11
CA ILE A 72 14.87 -9.09 14.82
C ILE A 72 13.65 -9.88 14.34
N LYS A 73 12.70 -9.21 13.67
CA LYS A 73 11.43 -9.76 13.18
C LYS A 73 11.49 -10.25 11.73
N GLY A 74 12.64 -10.17 11.05
CA GLY A 74 12.77 -10.50 9.62
C GLY A 74 12.80 -9.26 8.72
N TRP A 75 12.51 -9.46 7.43
CA TRP A 75 12.48 -8.38 6.43
C TRP A 75 11.03 -7.93 6.25
N ASP A 76 10.72 -6.70 6.67
CA ASP A 76 9.41 -6.09 6.48
C ASP A 76 9.54 -4.67 5.91
N GLY A 77 8.44 -3.92 5.89
CA GLY A 77 8.44 -2.53 5.48
C GLY A 77 7.07 -1.89 5.61
N PHE A 78 7.04 -0.58 5.54
CA PHE A 78 5.83 0.22 5.62
C PHE A 78 5.82 1.31 4.54
N THR A 79 4.62 1.71 4.11
CA THR A 79 4.40 2.81 3.18
C THR A 79 3.86 4.02 3.94
N LEU A 80 4.39 5.18 3.61
CA LEU A 80 3.91 6.48 4.07
C LEU A 80 3.33 7.23 2.86
N ALA A 81 2.08 7.67 2.95
CA ALA A 81 1.45 8.50 1.93
C ALA A 81 0.83 9.74 2.58
N MET A 82 1.18 10.91 2.08
CA MET A 82 0.65 12.20 2.53
C MET A 82 -0.37 12.70 1.51
N VAL A 83 -1.52 13.18 2.00
CA VAL A 83 -2.55 13.81 1.18
C VAL A 83 -2.14 15.25 0.86
N ASN A 84 -1.96 15.55 -0.42
CA ASN A 84 -1.66 16.87 -0.93
C ASN A 84 -2.91 17.76 -0.94
N GLY A 85 -2.68 19.08 -0.94
CA GLY A 85 -3.69 20.13 -1.13
C GLY A 85 -4.24 20.16 -2.54
#